data_AF-A0A258XP42-F1
#
_entry.id   AF-A0A258XP42-F1
#
_cell.length_a   1.000
_cell.length_b   1.000
_cell.length_c   1.000
_cell.angle_alpha   90.00
_cell.angle_beta   90.00
_cell.angle_gamma   90.00
#
_symmetry.space_group_name_H-M   'P 1'
#
loop_
_entity.id
_entity.type
_entity.pdbx_description
1 polymer ?
#
loop_
_entity_poly.entity_id
_entity_poly.type
_entity_poly.pdbx_seq_one_letter_code
_entity_poly.pdbx_strand_id
1 'polypeptide(L)' 'PLGSTLAGLMFLAVLAIGDDLVDPFANSVHDLPLCAMCRTIEIDLLQSVGVEAPKPLTADGKGILW' A
#
# COMPACT_ATOMS: atom_id res chain seq x y z
N PRO A 1 -38.78 -1.52 -7.36
CA PRO A 1 -37.61 -1.04 -8.14
C PRO A 1 -36.41 -0.59 -7.27
N LEU A 2 -36.63 0.08 -6.12
CA LEU A 2 -35.54 0.55 -5.25
C LEU A 2 -34.72 -0.58 -4.61
N GLY A 3 -35.36 -1.66 -4.15
CA GLY A 3 -34.67 -2.79 -3.52
C GLY A 3 -33.73 -3.55 -4.47
N SER A 4 -34.12 -3.71 -5.74
CA SER A 4 -33.29 -4.35 -6.77
C SER A 4 -32.09 -3.49 -7.17
N THR A 5 -32.25 -2.16 -7.21
CA THR A 5 -31.13 -1.23 -7.47
C THR A 5 -30.13 -1.24 -6.32
N LEU A 6 -30.61 -1.26 -5.07
CA LEU A 6 -29.74 -1.34 -3.89
C LEU A 6 -28.96 -2.65 -3.85
N ALA A 7 -29.63 -3.77 -4.11
CA ALA A 7 -28.95 -5.07 -4.20
C ALA A 7 -27.88 -5.07 -5.31
N GLY A 8 -28.19 -4.54 -6.50
CA GLY A 8 -27.23 -4.41 -7.59
C GLY A 8 -26.01 -3.56 -7.24
N LEU A 9 -26.21 -2.42 -6.55
CA LEU A 9 -25.11 -1.56 -6.12
C LEU A 9 -24.17 -2.28 -5.12
N MET A 10 -24.73 -3.03 -4.18
CA MET A 10 -23.94 -3.79 -3.20
C MET A 10 -23.06 -4.84 -3.88
N PHE A 11 -23.59 -5.55 -4.89
CA PHE A 11 -22.79 -6.52 -5.66
C PHE A 11 -21.67 -5.85 -6.45
N LEU A 12 -21.92 -4.71 -7.09
CA LEU A 12 -20.89 -3.96 -7.81
C LEU A 12 -19.81 -3.42 -6.87
N ALA A 13 -20.19 -2.94 -5.68
CA ALA A 13 -19.24 -2.46 -4.69
C ALA A 13 -18.29 -3.57 -4.21
N VAL A 14 -18.81 -4.77 -3.92
CA VAL A 14 -17.98 -5.91 -3.51
C VAL A 14 -17.01 -6.35 -4.61
N LEU A 15 -17.45 -6.34 -5.87
CA LEU A 15 -16.58 -6.66 -7.01
C LEU A 15 -15.42 -5.66 -7.13
N ALA A 16 -15.71 -4.36 -7.05
CA ALA A 16 -14.68 -3.32 -7.13
C ALA A 16 -13.65 -3.44 -5.99
N ILE A 17 -14.10 -3.71 -4.76
CA ILE A 17 -13.20 -3.97 -3.62
C ILE A 17 -12.34 -5.21 -3.87
N GLY A 18 -12.90 -6.25 -4.49
CA GLY A 18 -12.17 -7.45 -4.87
C GLY A 18 -11.06 -7.17 -5.89
N ASP A 19 -11.35 -6.39 -6.93
CA ASP A 19 -10.37 -6.02 -7.95
C ASP A 19 -9.22 -5.18 -7.35
N ASP A 20 -9.53 -4.24 -6.46
CA ASP A 20 -8.52 -3.41 -5.76
C ASP A 20 -7.60 -4.26 -4.84
N LEU A 21 -8.10 -5.36 -4.28
CA LEU A 21 -7.32 -6.26 -3.39
C LEU A 21 -6.43 -7.26 -4.13
N VAL A 22 -6.65 -7.46 -5.44
CA VAL A 22 -5.92 -8.48 -6.23
C VAL A 22 -4.52 -8.02 -6.61
N ASP A 23 -4.24 -6.70 -6.67
CA ASP A 23 -2.93 -6.18 -7.05
C ASP A 23 -2.33 -5.24 -5.98
N PRO A 24 -1.93 -5.77 -4.81
CA PRO A 24 -1.36 -4.97 -3.71
C PRO A 24 0.02 -4.39 -4.00
N PHE A 25 0.56 -4.61 -5.21
CA PHE A 25 1.88 -4.19 -5.67
C PHE A 25 1.81 -3.26 -6.89
N ALA A 26 0.62 -2.79 -7.27
CA ALA A 26 0.40 -1.93 -8.44
C ALA A 26 0.93 -0.49 -8.31
N ASN A 27 1.43 -0.10 -7.13
CA ASN A 27 1.78 1.28 -6.75
C ASN A 27 0.59 2.27 -6.75
N SER A 28 -0.61 1.78 -6.42
CA SER A 28 -1.75 2.61 -6.06
C SER A 28 -1.55 3.27 -4.68
N VAL A 29 -2.36 4.28 -4.39
CA VAL A 29 -2.34 5.03 -3.11
C VAL A 29 -2.61 4.11 -1.90
N HIS A 30 -3.27 2.97 -2.12
CA HIS A 30 -3.64 2.01 -1.08
C HIS A 30 -2.76 0.75 -1.06
N ASP A 31 -1.68 0.74 -1.86
CA ASP A 31 -0.81 -0.42 -1.99
C ASP A 31 0.31 -0.45 -0.94
N LEU A 32 1.04 -1.57 -0.91
CA LEU A 32 2.11 -1.76 0.04
C LEU A 32 3.28 -0.79 -0.22
N PRO A 33 3.83 -0.13 0.82
CA PRO A 33 4.96 0.77 0.69
C PRO A 33 6.28 -0.01 0.55
N LEU A 34 6.46 -0.69 -0.59
CA LEU A 34 7.60 -1.58 -0.84
C LEU A 34 8.94 -0.86 -0.69
N CYS A 35 9.04 0.38 -1.15
CA CYS A 35 10.26 1.19 -1.00
C CYS A 35 10.60 1.45 0.46
N ALA A 36 9.62 1.79 1.31
CA ALA A 36 9.84 1.99 2.74
C ALA A 36 10.24 0.69 3.45
N MET A 37 9.66 -0.44 3.06
CA MET A 37 10.07 -1.76 3.56
C MET A 37 11.52 -2.06 3.17
N CYS A 38 11.90 -1.87 1.89
CA CYS A 38 13.27 -2.06 1.43
C CYS A 38 14.25 -1.12 2.14
N ARG A 39 13.89 0.15 2.35
CA ARG A 39 14.70 1.10 3.14
C ARG A 39 14.88 0.63 4.59
N THR A 40 13.85 0.07 5.21
CA THR A 40 13.93 -0.44 6.58
C THR A 40 14.87 -1.64 6.66
N ILE A 41 14.74 -2.58 5.72
CA ILE A 41 15.64 -3.75 5.61
C ILE A 41 17.09 -3.29 5.37
N GLU A 42 17.31 -2.31 4.49
CA GLU A 42 18.63 -1.73 4.22
C GLU A 42 19.26 -1.15 5.50
N ILE A 43 18.48 -0.40 6.28
CA ILE A 43 18.91 0.18 7.55
C ILE A 43 19.32 -0.91 8.54
N ASP A 44 18.47 -1.92 8.74
CA ASP A 44 18.72 -3.01 9.67
C ASP A 44 20.00 -3.77 9.31
N LEU A 45 20.21 -4.05 8.02
CA LEU A 45 21.41 -4.72 7.53
C LEU A 45 22.67 -3.88 7.75
N LEU A 46 22.64 -2.58 7.41
CA LEU A 46 23.80 -1.70 7.59
C LEU A 46 24.15 -1.49 9.06
N GLN A 47 23.15 -1.32 9.92
CA GLN A 47 23.34 -1.23 11.37
C GLN A 47 23.95 -2.52 11.94
N SER A 48 23.54 -3.69 11.45
CA SER A 48 24.08 -4.98 11.90
C SER A 48 25.58 -5.16 11.63
N VAL A 49 26.10 -4.51 10.58
CA VAL A 49 27.52 -4.53 10.21
C VAL A 49 28.30 -3.29 10.69
N GLY A 50 27.65 -2.40 11.44
CA GLY A 50 28.27 -1.18 11.98
C GLY A 50 28.57 -0.11 10.93
N VAL A 51 27.92 -0.17 9.76
CA VAL A 51 28.03 0.83 8.70
C VAL A 51 26.95 1.89 8.90
N GLU A 52 27.24 3.15 8.54
CA GLU A 52 26.27 4.22 8.60
C GLU A 52 25.05 3.90 7.73
N ALA A 53 23.88 3.86 8.36
CA ALA A 53 22.62 3.56 7.71
C ALA A 53 21.93 4.84 7.18
N PRO A 54 21.24 4.76 6.04
CA PRO A 54 20.44 5.87 5.53
C PRO A 54 19.26 6.18 6.45
N LYS A 55 18.64 7.35 6.26
CA LYS A 55 17.45 7.72 7.05
C LYS A 55 16.21 6.95 6.55
N PRO A 56 15.25 6.65 7.45
CA PRO A 56 13.95 6.11 7.05
C PRO A 56 13.26 6.97 6.00
N LEU A 57 12.53 6.35 5.08
CA LEU A 57 11.68 7.07 4.13
C LEU A 57 10.53 7.73 4.88
N THR A 58 10.24 8.98 4.53
CA THR A 58 9.13 9.76 5.08
C THR A 58 8.03 9.86 4.06
N ALA A 59 6.78 9.88 4.55
CA ALA A 59 5.62 10.02 3.69
C ALA A 59 5.70 11.31 2.85
N ASP A 60 5.24 11.23 1.61
CA ASP A 60 5.17 12.38 0.72
C ASP A 60 4.04 13.36 1.12
N GLY A 61 3.83 14.40 0.31
CA GLY A 61 2.76 15.39 0.56
C GLY A 61 1.33 14.83 0.55
N LYS A 62 1.13 13.57 0.16
CA LYS A 62 -0.15 12.85 0.18
C LYS A 62 -0.22 11.81 1.30
N GLY A 63 0.82 11.70 2.13
CA GLY A 63 0.86 10.75 3.24
C GLY A 63 1.33 9.36 2.85
N ILE A 64 1.99 9.18 1.70
CA ILE A 64 2.27 7.85 1.15
C ILE A 64 3.77 7.56 1.16
N LEU A 65 4.12 6.33 1.53
CA LEU A 65 5.48 5.86 1.86
C LEU A 65 6.13 5.07 0.71
N TRP A 66 6.14 5.65 -0.49
CA TRP A 66 6.97 5.16 -1.60
C TRP A 66 8.39 5.70 -1.57
#